data_AF-A0A369I5H9-F1
#
_entry.id   AF-A0A369I5H9-F1
#
_cell.length_a   1.000
_cell.length_b   1.000
_cell.length_c   1.000
_cell.angle_alpha   90.00
_cell.angle_beta   90.00
_cell.angle_gamma   90.00
#
_symmetry.space_group_name_H-M   'P 1'
#
loop_
_entity.id
_entity.type
_entity.pdbx_description
1 polymer ?
#
loop_
_entity_poly.entity_id
_entity_poly.type
_entity_poly.pdbx_seq_one_letter_code
_entity_poly.pdbx_strand_id
1 'polypeptide(L)'
;MPLSKSTLMKIVRGNLLKMNYVEFKDSIMGSSGLFIKKINTGYFLTLGMIVSRYYEEKFTCAYYLSKSTRWSAIWGDIPPKSYERPSYLLTNEELQIYPKDIAGNKLKKDIWWNPNNNDEMESFYKILKLTEERFINQPELIAQIEDSKEITEFLLLSNKVIEKIKSDKIDHDFKFLPIKSLDDIPIVWFKAAEIVLSESNLSINKHMVKTLAADSFRKSLFNF
;
A
#
# COMPACT_ATOMS: atom_id res chain seq x y z
N MET A 1 23.87 11.25 6.05
CA MET A 1 22.77 12.24 5.93
C MET A 1 21.47 11.46 6.05
N PRO A 2 20.48 11.90 6.85
CA PRO A 2 19.24 11.14 7.03
C PRO A 2 18.60 10.83 5.68
N LEU A 3 18.24 9.56 5.48
CA LEU A 3 17.59 9.08 4.27
C LEU A 3 16.24 9.77 4.13
N SER A 4 16.09 10.59 3.09
CA SER A 4 14.81 11.25 2.81
C SER A 4 13.89 10.35 1.96
N LYS A 5 12.57 10.56 2.06
CA LYS A 5 11.58 9.87 1.21
C LYS A 5 11.91 10.05 -0.28
N SER A 6 12.23 11.27 -0.70
CA SER A 6 12.53 11.57 -2.11
C SER A 6 13.83 10.91 -2.59
N THR A 7 14.86 10.84 -1.73
CA THR A 7 16.11 10.12 -2.02
C THR A 7 15.82 8.64 -2.21
N LEU A 8 15.08 8.01 -1.29
CA LEU A 8 14.73 6.59 -1.40
C LEU A 8 13.96 6.31 -2.71
N MET A 9 12.95 7.13 -3.03
CA MET A 9 12.16 6.94 -4.26
C MET A 9 13.01 7.03 -5.53
N LYS A 10 13.97 7.95 -5.61
CA LYS A 10 14.88 8.04 -6.77
C LYS A 10 15.68 6.75 -6.98
N ILE A 11 16.07 6.09 -5.89
CA ILE A 11 16.87 4.86 -5.93
C ILE A 11 15.99 3.66 -6.29
N VAL A 12 14.84 3.50 -5.62
CA VAL A 12 14.06 2.25 -5.74
C VAL A 12 13.14 2.20 -6.96
N ARG A 13 12.68 3.36 -7.45
CA ARG A 13 11.66 3.48 -8.51
C ARG A 13 11.98 2.64 -9.74
N GLY A 14 13.18 2.79 -10.30
CA GLY A 14 13.53 2.17 -11.59
C GLY A 14 13.39 0.65 -11.58
N ASN A 15 13.84 -0.02 -10.51
CA ASN A 15 13.75 -1.47 -10.41
C ASN A 15 12.34 -1.96 -10.07
N LEU A 16 11.59 -1.22 -9.23
CA LEU A 16 10.22 -1.60 -8.90
C LEU A 16 9.26 -1.46 -10.09
N LEU A 17 9.45 -0.44 -10.94
CA LEU A 17 8.73 -0.33 -12.20
C LEU A 17 9.03 -1.53 -13.12
N LYS A 18 10.29 -1.99 -13.20
CA LYS A 18 10.66 -3.21 -13.94
C LYS A 18 10.02 -4.49 -13.36
N MET A 19 9.62 -4.47 -12.09
CA MET A 19 8.88 -5.55 -11.43
C MET A 19 7.35 -5.43 -11.59
N ASN A 20 6.90 -4.51 -12.46
CA ASN A 20 5.49 -4.21 -12.76
C ASN A 20 4.70 -3.55 -11.63
N TYR A 21 5.38 -2.86 -10.72
CA TYR A 21 4.71 -1.95 -9.79
C TYR A 21 4.45 -0.59 -10.43
N VAL A 22 3.39 0.08 -9.99
CA VAL A 22 3.10 1.49 -10.30
C VAL A 22 3.28 2.31 -9.02
N GLU A 23 4.04 3.40 -9.10
CA GLU A 23 4.25 4.31 -7.96
C GLU A 23 3.07 5.26 -7.77
N PHE A 24 2.71 5.48 -6.51
CA PHE A 24 1.74 6.49 -6.10
C PHE A 24 2.30 7.36 -4.98
N LYS A 25 1.91 8.63 -4.97
CA LYS A 25 2.09 9.48 -3.79
C LYS A 25 1.13 9.03 -2.69
N ASP A 26 1.60 9.09 -1.45
CA ASP A 26 0.85 8.63 -0.29
C ASP A 26 1.14 9.46 0.96
N SER A 27 0.51 10.63 1.03
CA SER A 27 0.43 11.45 2.23
C SER A 27 -0.70 11.02 3.18
N ILE A 28 -1.58 10.12 2.72
CA ILE A 28 -2.80 9.73 3.43
C ILE A 28 -2.53 8.54 4.36
N MET A 29 -1.93 7.44 3.87
CA MET A 29 -1.65 6.24 4.70
C MET A 29 -0.27 6.32 5.37
N GLY A 30 0.55 7.30 5.01
CA GLY A 30 1.79 7.62 5.73
C GLY A 30 3.01 6.79 5.31
N SER A 31 2.94 6.01 4.24
CA SER A 31 4.12 5.32 3.71
C SER A 31 5.20 6.33 3.26
N SER A 32 6.45 5.88 3.21
CA SER A 32 7.56 6.65 2.65
C SER A 32 7.60 6.56 1.12
N GLY A 33 6.91 5.57 0.57
CA GLY A 33 6.69 5.34 -0.85
C GLY A 33 5.66 4.23 -1.02
N LEU A 34 4.79 4.36 -2.01
CA LEU A 34 3.71 3.40 -2.25
C LEU A 34 3.81 2.86 -3.67
N PHE A 35 3.91 1.55 -3.78
CA PHE A 35 4.01 0.84 -5.05
C PHE A 35 2.89 -0.19 -5.12
N ILE A 36 2.08 -0.17 -6.17
CA ILE A 36 0.92 -1.07 -6.28
C ILE A 36 1.02 -1.88 -7.57
N LYS A 37 0.72 -3.16 -7.48
CA LYS A 37 0.65 -4.10 -8.59
C LYS A 37 -0.71 -4.78 -8.60
N LYS A 38 -1.40 -4.75 -9.73
CA LYS A 38 -2.63 -5.55 -9.94
C LYS A 38 -2.20 -7.00 -10.16
N ILE A 39 -2.71 -7.91 -9.33
CA ILE A 39 -2.38 -9.34 -9.42
C ILE A 39 -3.34 -10.04 -10.38
N ASN A 40 -4.63 -9.78 -10.24
CA ASN A 40 -5.68 -10.27 -11.14
C ASN A 40 -6.87 -9.28 -11.13
N THR A 41 -8.04 -9.69 -11.62
CA THR A 41 -9.24 -8.84 -11.68
C THR A 41 -9.80 -8.42 -10.33
N GLY A 42 -9.44 -9.08 -9.22
CA GLY A 42 -9.98 -8.79 -7.89
C GLY A 42 -8.97 -8.24 -6.89
N TYR A 43 -7.67 -8.41 -7.14
CA TYR A 43 -6.64 -8.26 -6.10
C TYR A 43 -5.50 -7.32 -6.48
N PHE A 44 -5.05 -6.57 -5.47
CA PHE A 44 -3.89 -5.71 -5.51
C PHE A 44 -2.86 -6.17 -4.48
N LEU A 45 -1.60 -6.17 -4.90
CA LEU A 45 -0.45 -6.22 -4.03
C LEU A 45 0.11 -4.81 -3.87
N THR A 46 0.03 -4.28 -2.66
CA THR A 46 0.59 -2.99 -2.30
C THR A 46 1.90 -3.19 -1.55
N LEU A 47 2.96 -2.52 -1.98
CA LEU A 47 4.27 -2.49 -1.33
C LEU A 47 4.49 -1.08 -0.77
N GLY A 48 4.42 -0.94 0.55
CA GLY A 48 4.71 0.30 1.25
C GLY A 48 6.12 0.34 1.81
N MET A 49 6.85 1.41 1.51
CA MET A 49 8.20 1.66 2.01
C MET A 49 8.17 2.41 3.34
N ILE A 50 9.11 2.11 4.21
CA ILE A 50 9.24 2.71 5.54
C ILE A 50 10.69 3.14 5.73
N VAL A 51 10.95 4.44 5.72
CA VAL A 51 12.23 5.00 6.17
C VAL A 51 12.28 4.89 7.70
N SER A 52 13.40 4.42 8.24
CA SER A 52 13.55 4.26 9.68
C SER A 52 13.54 5.61 10.39
N ARG A 53 12.93 5.66 11.58
CA ARG A 53 13.06 6.80 12.50
C ARG A 53 14.24 6.67 13.46
N TYR A 54 14.87 5.49 13.50
CA TYR A 54 15.92 5.15 14.46
C TYR A 54 17.28 4.93 13.79
N TYR A 55 17.28 4.48 12.54
CA TYR A 55 18.49 4.25 11.74
C TYR A 55 18.53 5.30 10.63
N GLU A 56 19.44 6.27 10.72
CA GLU A 56 19.42 7.45 9.85
C GLU A 56 19.41 7.11 8.36
N GLU A 57 20.05 6.02 7.95
CA GLU A 57 20.28 5.68 6.54
C GLU A 57 19.58 4.40 6.10
N LYS A 58 18.64 3.88 6.90
CA LYS A 58 17.99 2.60 6.61
C LYS A 58 16.51 2.74 6.27
N PHE A 59 16.04 1.81 5.45
CA PHE A 59 14.63 1.63 5.16
C PHE A 59 14.25 0.15 5.19
N THR A 60 12.96 -0.09 5.17
CA THR A 60 12.35 -1.42 5.04
C THR A 60 11.03 -1.29 4.27
N CYS A 61 10.31 -2.39 4.08
CA CYS A 61 9.04 -2.39 3.38
C CYS A 61 8.11 -3.49 3.89
N ALA A 62 6.83 -3.38 3.56
CA ALA A 62 5.86 -4.42 3.81
C ALA A 62 4.88 -4.54 2.65
N TYR A 63 4.50 -5.79 2.37
CA TYR A 63 3.40 -6.11 1.49
C TYR A 63 2.07 -5.89 2.18
N TYR A 64 1.06 -5.60 1.37
CA TYR A 64 -0.33 -5.65 1.74
C TYR A 64 -1.15 -6.24 0.58
N LEU A 65 -1.82 -7.38 0.78
CA LEU A 65 -2.65 -8.03 -0.22
C LEU A 65 -4.13 -7.79 0.10
N SER A 66 -4.89 -7.22 -0.84
CA SER A 66 -6.32 -6.92 -0.63
C SER A 66 -7.05 -6.65 -1.93
N LYS A 67 -8.38 -6.48 -1.87
CA LYS A 67 -9.22 -5.95 -2.96
C LYS A 67 -9.19 -4.41 -3.06
N SER A 68 -8.46 -3.77 -2.16
CA SER A 68 -8.20 -2.32 -2.12
C SER A 68 -6.70 -2.04 -2.33
N THR A 69 -6.40 -0.85 -2.81
CA THR A 69 -5.05 -0.29 -3.00
C THR A 69 -4.51 0.41 -1.75
N ARG A 70 -5.19 0.23 -0.60
CA ARG A 70 -4.70 0.69 0.70
C ARG A 70 -3.44 -0.08 1.10
N TRP A 71 -2.77 0.43 2.12
CA TRP A 71 -1.61 -0.23 2.73
C TRP A 71 -1.78 -0.24 4.25
N SER A 72 -1.40 -1.34 4.90
CA SER A 72 -1.42 -1.50 6.36
C SER A 72 -2.81 -1.35 7.00
N ALA A 73 -3.88 -1.68 6.28
CA ALA A 73 -5.25 -1.66 6.81
C ALA A 73 -5.58 -2.97 7.52
N ILE A 74 -5.34 -3.06 8.84
CA ILE A 74 -5.50 -4.30 9.64
C ILE A 74 -6.46 -4.12 10.83
N TRP A 75 -7.58 -3.43 10.63
CA TRP A 75 -8.61 -3.22 11.65
C TRP A 75 -9.86 -4.06 11.38
N GLY A 76 -10.77 -4.12 12.37
CA GLY A 76 -12.04 -4.84 12.22
C GLY A 76 -11.82 -6.32 11.96
N ASP A 77 -12.46 -6.85 10.92
CA ASP A 77 -12.31 -8.25 10.47
C ASP A 77 -11.30 -8.44 9.33
N ILE A 78 -10.52 -7.41 9.00
CA ILE A 78 -9.49 -7.53 7.96
C ILE A 78 -8.38 -8.48 8.45
N PRO A 79 -8.02 -9.52 7.67
CA PRO A 79 -7.07 -10.53 8.14
C PRO A 79 -5.70 -9.89 8.41
N PRO A 80 -5.10 -10.06 9.62
CA PRO A 80 -3.79 -9.47 9.91
C PRO A 80 -2.69 -9.93 8.95
N LYS A 81 -2.78 -11.19 8.48
CA LYS A 81 -1.89 -11.77 7.47
C LYS A 81 -1.95 -11.07 6.10
N SER A 82 -2.92 -10.18 5.88
CA SER A 82 -2.96 -9.31 4.70
C SER A 82 -1.76 -8.37 4.67
N TYR A 83 -1.11 -8.09 5.80
CA TYR A 83 0.10 -7.29 5.91
C TYR A 83 1.27 -8.19 6.34
N GLU A 84 2.37 -8.18 5.58
CA GLU A 84 3.57 -8.95 5.97
C GLU A 84 4.85 -8.29 5.45
N ARG A 85 5.93 -8.36 6.24
CA ARG A 85 7.24 -7.94 5.77
C ARG A 85 7.89 -9.05 4.94
N PRO A 86 8.54 -8.75 3.79
CA PRO A 86 9.16 -9.77 2.94
C PRO A 86 10.02 -10.78 3.70
N SER A 87 10.80 -10.29 4.66
CA SER A 87 11.71 -11.07 5.48
C SER A 87 11.05 -12.13 6.37
N TYR A 88 9.74 -12.02 6.65
CA TYR A 88 8.99 -13.03 7.40
C TYR A 88 8.59 -14.24 6.55
N LEU A 89 8.66 -14.08 5.22
CA LEU A 89 8.34 -15.11 4.21
C LEU A 89 9.59 -15.89 3.75
N LEU A 90 10.77 -15.56 4.29
CA LEU A 90 12.01 -16.26 4.04
C LEU A 90 12.14 -17.50 4.93
N THR A 91 12.78 -18.55 4.42
CA THR A 91 13.16 -19.70 5.25
C THR A 91 14.34 -19.36 6.16
N ASN A 92 14.63 -20.21 7.14
CA ASN A 92 15.78 -20.01 8.02
C ASN A 92 17.11 -20.06 7.26
N GLU A 93 17.21 -20.89 6.22
CA GLU A 93 18.39 -21.00 5.37
C GLU A 93 18.59 -19.72 4.53
N GLU A 94 17.50 -19.16 4.00
CA GLU A 94 17.55 -17.92 3.22
C GLU A 94 17.91 -16.72 4.09
N LEU A 95 17.39 -16.66 5.32
CA LEU A 95 17.76 -15.63 6.30
C LEU A 95 19.25 -15.65 6.67
N GLN A 96 19.97 -16.76 6.46
CA GLN A 96 21.41 -16.82 6.67
C GLN A 96 22.22 -16.19 5.54
N ILE A 97 21.64 -16.07 4.34
CA ILE A 97 22.29 -15.56 3.13
C ILE A 97 22.23 -14.02 3.06
N TYR A 98 21.16 -13.43 3.59
CA TYR A 98 20.90 -11.99 3.49
C TYR A 98 21.51 -11.22 4.67
N PRO A 99 21.84 -9.92 4.49
CA PRO A 99 22.68 -9.18 5.42
C PRO A 99 22.14 -9.23 6.86
N LYS A 100 23.00 -9.69 7.76
CA LYS A 100 22.76 -9.70 9.20
C LYS A 100 22.76 -8.26 9.67
N ASP A 101 21.61 -7.74 10.09
CA ASP A 101 21.61 -6.50 10.85
C ASP A 101 22.50 -6.69 12.09
N ILE A 102 23.45 -5.77 12.24
CA ILE A 102 24.52 -5.79 13.23
C ILE A 102 23.90 -5.67 14.62
N ALA A 103 23.73 -6.79 15.31
CA ALA A 103 23.91 -6.97 16.76
C ALA A 103 23.58 -8.41 17.14
N GLY A 104 24.60 -9.13 17.60
CA GLY A 104 24.61 -10.47 18.19
C GLY A 104 23.29 -11.22 18.39
N ASN A 105 23.25 -12.44 17.83
CA ASN A 105 22.39 -13.55 18.25
C ASN A 105 20.87 -13.34 18.22
N LYS A 106 20.30 -13.57 17.03
CA LYS A 106 19.11 -14.41 16.72
C LYS A 106 18.65 -14.02 15.31
N LEU A 107 18.12 -14.96 14.53
CA LEU A 107 17.52 -14.74 13.21
C LEU A 107 16.44 -13.65 13.30
N LYS A 108 16.82 -12.37 13.19
CA LYS A 108 15.88 -11.26 13.20
C LYS A 108 15.21 -11.26 11.84
N LYS A 109 13.93 -11.61 11.83
CA LYS A 109 13.06 -11.54 10.65
C LYS A 109 12.79 -10.10 10.21
N ASP A 110 13.31 -9.08 10.88
CA ASP A 110 13.11 -7.69 10.49
C ASP A 110 14.38 -7.13 9.84
N ILE A 111 14.40 -7.07 8.51
CA ILE A 111 15.57 -6.63 7.72
C ILE A 111 15.42 -5.14 7.38
N TRP A 112 16.52 -4.40 7.56
CA TRP A 112 16.66 -3.00 7.22
C TRP A 112 17.82 -2.80 6.23
N TRP A 113 17.52 -2.22 5.07
CA TRP A 113 18.48 -2.01 3.98
C TRP A 113 18.99 -0.57 3.95
N ASN A 114 20.25 -0.38 3.58
CA ASN A 114 20.87 0.90 3.26
C ASN A 114 20.82 1.11 1.75
N PRO A 115 20.10 2.12 1.24
CA PRO A 115 19.95 2.32 -0.19
C PRO A 115 21.22 2.84 -0.87
N ASN A 116 22.24 3.24 -0.10
CA ASN A 116 23.56 3.61 -0.61
C ASN A 116 24.51 2.41 -0.70
N ASN A 117 24.10 1.21 -0.27
CA ASN A 117 24.88 -0.02 -0.37
C ASN A 117 24.31 -0.91 -1.49
N ASN A 118 25.10 -1.11 -2.56
CA ASN A 118 24.67 -1.88 -3.73
C ASN A 118 24.34 -3.35 -3.38
N ASP A 119 25.14 -4.00 -2.54
CA ASP A 119 24.91 -5.41 -2.16
C ASP A 119 23.60 -5.54 -1.37
N GLU A 120 23.32 -4.60 -0.47
CA GLU A 120 22.05 -4.55 0.26
C GLU A 120 20.88 -4.29 -0.69
N MET A 121 21.03 -3.43 -1.69
CA MET A 121 19.98 -3.17 -2.68
C MET A 121 19.73 -4.35 -3.62
N GLU A 122 20.77 -5.04 -4.06
CA GLU A 122 20.63 -6.30 -4.81
C GLU A 122 19.90 -7.35 -3.97
N SER A 123 20.27 -7.46 -2.68
CA SER A 123 19.59 -8.36 -1.75
C SER A 123 18.10 -8.01 -1.58
N PHE A 124 17.78 -6.72 -1.47
CA PHE A 124 16.42 -6.21 -1.35
C PHE A 124 15.56 -6.65 -2.53
N TYR A 125 16.01 -6.41 -3.76
CA TYR A 125 15.23 -6.80 -4.95
C TYR A 125 15.12 -8.31 -5.11
N LYS A 126 16.17 -9.06 -4.78
CA LYS A 126 16.14 -10.52 -4.82
C LYS A 126 15.15 -11.10 -3.83
N ILE A 127 15.13 -10.58 -2.59
CA ILE A 127 14.14 -10.94 -1.57
C ILE A 127 12.74 -10.61 -2.07
N LEU A 128 12.50 -9.39 -2.55
CA LEU A 128 11.17 -9.01 -3.03
C LEU A 128 10.67 -9.97 -4.11
N LYS A 129 11.49 -10.27 -5.11
CA LYS A 129 11.12 -11.19 -6.20
C LYS A 129 10.77 -12.58 -5.69
N LEU A 130 11.49 -13.07 -4.69
CA LEU A 130 11.27 -14.39 -4.10
C LEU A 130 10.00 -14.44 -3.24
N THR A 131 9.79 -13.42 -2.41
CA THR A 131 8.76 -13.42 -1.38
C THR A 131 7.41 -12.94 -1.91
N GLU A 132 7.39 -12.15 -2.98
CA GLU A 132 6.17 -11.71 -3.65
C GLU A 132 5.31 -12.90 -4.07
N GLU A 133 5.90 -13.86 -4.80
CA GLU A 133 5.20 -15.08 -5.24
C GLU A 133 4.69 -15.91 -4.07
N ARG A 134 5.47 -16.02 -2.98
CA ARG A 134 5.03 -16.72 -1.78
C ARG A 134 3.86 -16.01 -1.11
N PHE A 135 3.86 -14.69 -1.12
CA PHE A 135 2.84 -13.89 -0.45
C PHE A 135 1.50 -13.94 -1.18
N ILE A 136 1.51 -13.84 -2.51
CA ILE A 136 0.28 -13.85 -3.31
C ILE A 136 -0.35 -15.25 -3.42
N ASN A 137 0.44 -16.31 -3.26
CA ASN A 137 -0.02 -17.70 -3.35
C ASN A 137 -0.36 -18.28 -1.96
N GLN A 138 -1.24 -17.61 -1.22
CA GLN A 138 -1.74 -18.05 0.08
C GLN A 138 -3.26 -18.28 0.05
N PRO A 139 -3.75 -19.49 -0.29
CA PRO A 139 -5.18 -19.76 -0.43
C PRO A 139 -6.02 -19.43 0.80
N GLU A 140 -5.49 -19.71 2.00
CA GLU A 140 -6.15 -19.37 3.27
C GLU A 140 -6.34 -17.86 3.44
N LEU A 141 -5.32 -17.07 3.10
CA LEU A 141 -5.40 -15.61 3.18
C LEU A 141 -6.42 -15.05 2.18
N ILE A 142 -6.43 -15.60 0.97
CA ILE A 142 -7.40 -15.22 -0.08
C ILE A 142 -8.83 -15.48 0.42
N ALA A 143 -9.11 -16.66 0.98
CA ALA A 143 -10.42 -16.97 1.54
C ALA A 143 -10.82 -15.99 2.67
N GLN A 144 -9.89 -15.68 3.57
CA GLN A 144 -10.13 -14.71 4.64
C GLN A 144 -10.39 -13.28 4.11
N ILE A 145 -9.73 -12.88 3.02
CA ILE A 145 -9.97 -11.58 2.36
C ILE A 145 -11.36 -11.55 1.69
N GLU A 146 -11.79 -12.66 1.09
CA GLU A 146 -13.14 -12.79 0.51
C GLU A 146 -14.23 -12.69 1.58
N ASP A 147 -14.01 -13.30 2.75
CA ASP A 147 -14.98 -13.36 3.83
C ASP A 147 -15.05 -12.07 4.69
N SER A 148 -14.09 -11.14 4.53
CA SER A 148 -14.08 -9.89 5.30
C SER A 148 -15.18 -8.93 4.86
N LYS A 149 -16.02 -8.55 5.83
CA LYS A 149 -17.07 -7.54 5.66
C LYS A 149 -16.46 -6.15 5.46
N GLU A 150 -15.43 -5.80 6.22
CA GLU A 150 -14.75 -4.51 6.09
C GLU A 150 -14.17 -4.29 4.69
N ILE A 151 -13.53 -5.32 4.11
CA ILE A 151 -13.01 -5.26 2.75
C ILE A 151 -14.16 -5.14 1.74
N THR A 152 -15.22 -5.93 1.92
CA THR A 152 -16.38 -5.95 1.02
C THR A 152 -17.13 -4.61 1.01
N GLU A 153 -17.45 -4.07 2.18
CA GLU A 153 -18.12 -2.78 2.33
C GLU A 153 -17.27 -1.65 1.74
N PHE A 154 -15.97 -1.64 2.04
CA PHE A 154 -15.07 -0.64 1.48
C PHE A 154 -14.95 -0.74 -0.05
N LEU A 155 -14.88 -1.96 -0.59
CA LEU A 155 -14.87 -2.20 -2.04
C LEU A 155 -16.15 -1.67 -2.70
N LEU A 156 -17.31 -1.92 -2.11
CA LEU A 156 -18.60 -1.42 -2.60
C LEU A 156 -18.63 0.11 -2.64
N LEU A 157 -18.20 0.77 -1.56
CA LEU A 157 -18.10 2.23 -1.52
C LEU A 157 -17.11 2.74 -2.58
N SER A 158 -15.95 2.10 -2.73
CA SER A 158 -14.97 2.51 -3.73
C SER A 158 -15.51 2.40 -5.15
N ASN A 159 -16.25 1.35 -5.45
CA ASN A 159 -16.85 1.17 -6.78
C ASN A 159 -17.94 2.22 -7.03
N LYS A 160 -18.76 2.54 -6.02
CA LYS A 160 -19.75 3.63 -6.11
C LYS A 160 -19.10 4.98 -6.41
N VAL A 161 -17.91 5.26 -5.85
CA VAL A 161 -17.17 6.49 -6.17
C VAL A 161 -16.74 6.52 -7.63
N ILE A 162 -16.17 5.42 -8.14
CA ILE A 162 -15.77 5.31 -9.55
C ILE A 162 -16.97 5.53 -10.48
N GLU A 163 -18.14 4.97 -10.16
CA GLU A 163 -19.36 5.19 -10.95
C GLU A 163 -19.89 6.62 -10.82
N LYS A 164 -19.85 7.21 -9.62
CA LYS A 164 -20.27 8.61 -9.41
C LYS A 164 -19.45 9.57 -10.27
N ILE A 165 -18.13 9.36 -10.37
CA ILE A 165 -17.23 10.13 -11.23
C ILE A 165 -17.65 10.11 -12.70
N LYS A 166 -18.21 9.01 -13.21
CA LYS A 166 -18.67 8.90 -14.60
C LYS A 166 -19.99 9.62 -14.86
N SER A 167 -20.75 9.97 -13.81
CA SER A 167 -22.13 10.45 -13.93
C SER A 167 -22.30 11.99 -13.96
N ASP A 168 -21.21 12.75 -13.83
CA ASP A 168 -21.09 14.24 -13.92
C ASP A 168 -22.05 15.11 -13.07
N LYS A 169 -22.94 14.52 -12.26
CA LYS A 169 -23.85 15.28 -11.39
C LYS A 169 -23.29 15.42 -9.98
N ILE A 170 -22.89 16.63 -9.65
CA ILE A 170 -22.36 16.98 -8.33
C ILE A 170 -23.11 18.22 -7.82
N ASP A 171 -24.17 18.01 -7.06
CA ASP A 171 -24.82 19.04 -6.23
C ASP A 171 -24.84 18.54 -4.79
N HIS A 172 -23.94 19.07 -3.96
CA HIS A 172 -23.77 18.68 -2.56
C HIS A 172 -23.05 19.77 -1.78
N ASP A 173 -23.45 19.98 -0.53
CA ASP A 173 -22.74 20.87 0.40
C ASP A 173 -21.56 20.13 1.04
N PHE A 174 -20.35 20.52 0.66
CA PHE A 174 -19.13 19.82 1.01
C PHE A 174 -18.48 20.37 2.28
N LYS A 175 -18.13 19.49 3.21
CA LYS A 175 -17.54 19.81 4.52
C LYS A 175 -16.15 19.21 4.72
N PHE A 176 -15.83 18.12 4.04
CA PHE A 176 -14.64 17.31 4.34
C PHE A 176 -13.57 17.29 3.24
N LEU A 177 -13.74 18.11 2.20
CA LEU A 177 -12.78 18.24 1.11
C LEU A 177 -11.40 18.76 1.57
N PRO A 178 -10.31 18.33 0.90
CA PRO A 178 -9.03 18.99 1.06
C PRO A 178 -9.05 20.38 0.41
N ILE A 179 -8.22 21.29 0.93
CA ILE A 179 -8.11 22.68 0.44
C ILE A 179 -7.61 22.72 -1.02
N LYS A 180 -6.82 21.74 -1.42
CA LYS A 180 -6.25 21.56 -2.77
C LYS A 180 -6.18 20.07 -3.12
N SER A 181 -5.89 19.76 -4.38
CA SER A 181 -5.55 18.39 -4.78
C SER A 181 -4.43 17.83 -3.89
N LEU A 182 -4.53 16.55 -3.58
CA LEU A 182 -3.62 15.84 -2.69
C LEU A 182 -3.12 14.59 -3.41
N ASP A 183 -1.81 14.33 -3.38
CA ASP A 183 -1.20 13.13 -3.98
C ASP A 183 -1.55 12.91 -5.47
N ASP A 184 -1.65 14.01 -6.23
CA ASP A 184 -2.07 14.04 -7.64
C ASP A 184 -3.52 13.55 -7.89
N ILE A 185 -4.31 13.36 -6.82
CA ILE A 185 -5.72 13.01 -6.89
C ILE A 185 -6.53 14.28 -7.20
N PRO A 186 -7.30 14.32 -8.30
CA PRO A 186 -8.14 15.46 -8.62
C PRO A 186 -9.25 15.69 -7.59
N ILE A 187 -9.62 16.96 -7.33
CA ILE A 187 -10.60 17.31 -6.28
C ILE A 187 -11.96 16.63 -6.45
N VAL A 188 -12.32 16.32 -7.69
CA VAL A 188 -13.56 15.65 -8.09
C VAL A 188 -13.69 14.25 -7.46
N TRP A 189 -12.58 13.53 -7.23
CA TRP A 189 -12.59 12.24 -6.52
C TRP A 189 -12.95 12.38 -5.05
N PHE A 190 -12.49 13.44 -4.38
CA PHE A 190 -12.87 13.72 -3.00
C PHE A 190 -14.33 14.12 -2.89
N LYS A 191 -14.84 14.91 -3.84
CA LYS A 191 -16.28 15.25 -3.92
C LYS A 191 -17.14 14.00 -4.07
N ALA A 192 -16.81 13.12 -5.00
CA ALA A 192 -17.53 11.87 -5.20
C ALA A 192 -17.47 10.97 -3.95
N ALA A 193 -16.31 10.85 -3.30
CA ALA A 193 -16.16 10.10 -2.06
C ALA A 193 -17.03 10.65 -0.92
N GLU A 194 -17.08 11.98 -0.74
CA GLU A 194 -17.92 12.59 0.30
C GLU A 194 -19.41 12.34 0.05
N ILE A 195 -19.88 12.45 -1.20
CA ILE A 195 -21.27 12.16 -1.56
C ILE A 195 -21.59 10.68 -1.25
N VAL A 196 -20.78 9.75 -1.74
CA VAL A 196 -21.00 8.30 -1.51
C VAL A 196 -21.03 7.96 -0.02
N LEU A 197 -20.17 8.59 0.77
CA LEU A 197 -20.15 8.41 2.22
C LEU A 197 -21.39 9.04 2.89
N SER A 198 -21.85 10.21 2.44
CA SER A 198 -23.06 10.86 2.96
C SER A 198 -24.33 10.03 2.71
N GLU A 199 -24.36 9.27 1.60
CA GLU A 199 -25.46 8.35 1.23
C GLU A 199 -25.39 7.01 1.99
N SER A 200 -24.33 6.75 2.76
CA SER A 200 -24.05 5.42 3.38
C SER A 200 -24.53 5.24 4.82
N ASN A 201 -25.22 6.23 5.41
CA ASN A 201 -25.62 6.26 6.83
C ASN A 201 -24.45 6.14 7.84
N LEU A 202 -23.20 6.26 7.40
CA LEU A 202 -22.02 6.24 8.27
C LEU A 202 -21.70 7.63 8.80
N SER A 203 -21.08 7.69 9.99
CA SER A 203 -20.46 8.93 10.46
C SER A 203 -19.27 9.25 9.57
N ILE A 204 -19.28 10.43 8.93
CA ILE A 204 -18.29 10.83 7.94
C ILE A 204 -17.23 11.76 8.53
N ASN A 205 -15.98 11.61 8.11
CA ASN A 205 -14.89 12.51 8.48
C ASN A 205 -13.87 12.70 7.35
N LYS A 206 -12.96 13.68 7.51
CA LYS A 206 -11.93 14.02 6.51
C LYS A 206 -11.04 12.84 6.12
N HIS A 207 -10.72 11.95 7.06
CA HIS A 207 -9.85 10.81 6.80
C HIS A 207 -10.55 9.76 5.93
N MET A 208 -11.82 9.48 6.19
CA MET A 208 -12.63 8.56 5.39
C MET A 208 -12.75 9.04 3.94
N VAL A 209 -13.08 10.32 3.74
CA VAL A 209 -13.17 10.92 2.40
C VAL A 209 -11.85 10.79 1.65
N LYS A 210 -10.72 11.13 2.29
CA LYS A 210 -9.39 11.01 1.68
C LYS A 210 -9.04 9.57 1.32
N THR A 211 -9.28 8.63 2.24
CA THR A 211 -8.93 7.22 2.06
C THR A 211 -9.74 6.59 0.92
N LEU A 212 -11.05 6.87 0.90
CA LEU A 212 -11.93 6.35 -0.14
C LEU A 212 -11.60 6.95 -1.51
N ALA A 213 -11.41 8.28 -1.58
CA ALA A 213 -11.03 8.96 -2.83
C ALA A 213 -9.70 8.44 -3.39
N ALA A 214 -8.69 8.26 -2.55
CA ALA A 214 -7.38 7.75 -2.95
C ALA A 214 -7.47 6.31 -3.47
N ASP A 215 -8.20 5.44 -2.77
CA ASP A 215 -8.38 4.06 -3.22
C ASP A 215 -9.09 4.00 -4.57
N SER A 216 -10.22 4.69 -4.70
CA SER A 216 -11.03 4.71 -5.92
C SER A 216 -10.25 5.27 -7.12
N PHE A 217 -9.53 6.37 -6.92
CA PHE A 217 -8.69 6.96 -7.97
C PHE A 217 -7.59 6.00 -8.42
N ARG A 218 -6.81 5.44 -7.47
CA ARG A 218 -5.73 4.50 -7.79
C ARG A 218 -6.27 3.28 -8.53
N LYS A 219 -7.38 2.71 -8.07
CA LYS A 219 -8.06 1.58 -8.74
C LYS A 219 -8.48 1.91 -10.17
N SER A 220 -8.99 3.11 -10.41
CA SER A 220 -9.43 3.54 -11.75
C SER A 220 -8.30 3.56 -12.78
N LEU A 221 -7.05 3.74 -12.33
CA LEU A 221 -5.87 3.76 -13.18
C LEU A 221 -5.39 2.37 -13.60
N PHE A 222 -5.92 1.30 -12.99
CA PHE A 222 -5.54 -0.08 -13.29
C PHE A 222 -6.45 -0.78 -14.32
N ASN A 223 -7.28 -0.02 -15.07
CA ASN A 223 -8.23 -0.47 -16.10
C ASN A 223 -9.06 -1.70 -15.70
N PHE A 224 -10.31 -1.47 -15.29
CA PHE A 224 -11.32 -2.51 -15.09
C PHE A 224 -12.26 -2.58 -16.28
#